data_AF-A0A3B8VU79-F1
#
_entry.id   AF-A0A3B8VU79-F1
#
_cell.length_a   1.000
_cell.length_b   1.000
_cell.length_c   1.000
_cell.angle_alpha   90.00
_cell.angle_beta   90.00
_cell.angle_gamma   90.00
#
_symmetry.space_group_name_H-M   'P 1'
#
loop_
_entity.id
_entity.type
_entity.pdbx_description
1 polymer ?
#
loop_
_entity_poly.entity_id
_entity_poly.type
_entity_poly.pdbx_seq_one_letter_code
_entity_poly.pdbx_strand_id
1 'polypeptide(L)'
;MALVNENYLKLPGSYLFSEIAKRVEAYKTANPEAEIIRLGIGDVTKPLVPEVVKAMHDAVDEMSVAASFRGYGPEQGYRFLIDQIIENDFRPRGVELDFDEVFVSDGSKSDCGNIGD
;
A
#
# COMPACT_ATOMS: atom_id res chain seq x y z
N MET A 1 -33.96 15.43 0.68
CA MET A 1 -32.73 15.45 -0.16
C MET A 1 -31.58 14.95 0.71
N ALA A 2 -30.66 14.16 0.17
CA ALA A 2 -29.46 13.76 0.91
C ALA A 2 -28.58 15.00 1.15
N LEU A 3 -28.04 15.14 2.35
CA LEU A 3 -27.07 16.19 2.71
C LEU A 3 -25.66 15.70 2.35
N VAL A 4 -24.86 16.57 1.74
CA VAL A 4 -23.45 16.27 1.43
C VAL A 4 -22.59 16.50 2.67
N ASN A 5 -21.48 15.77 2.80
CA ASN A 5 -20.50 16.02 3.86
C ASN A 5 -19.72 17.31 3.57
N GLU A 6 -20.07 18.39 4.29
CA GLU A 6 -19.47 19.72 4.10
C GLU A 6 -17.96 19.76 4.39
N ASN A 7 -17.39 18.77 5.08
CA ASN A 7 -15.94 18.70 5.30
C ASN A 7 -15.16 18.59 3.98
N TYR A 8 -15.75 18.02 2.92
CA TYR A 8 -15.13 18.01 1.60
C TYR A 8 -14.93 19.42 1.01
N LEU A 9 -15.77 20.39 1.40
CA LEU A 9 -15.65 21.78 0.94
C LEU A 9 -14.48 22.52 1.61
N LYS A 10 -13.96 21.99 2.73
CA LYS A 10 -12.82 22.55 3.46
C LYS A 10 -11.47 22.11 2.86
N LEU A 11 -11.46 21.05 2.04
CA LEU A 11 -10.24 20.53 1.44
C LEU A 11 -9.71 21.49 0.37
N PRO A 12 -8.44 21.91 0.43
CA PRO A 12 -7.85 22.73 -0.63
C PRO A 12 -7.82 21.93 -1.94
N GLY A 13 -8.25 22.56 -3.04
CA GLY A 13 -8.63 21.90 -4.29
C GLY A 13 -7.52 21.21 -5.12
N SER A 14 -6.34 20.93 -4.58
CA SER A 14 -5.31 20.21 -5.33
C SER A 14 -4.50 19.24 -4.47
N TYR A 15 -4.67 17.96 -4.73
CA TYR A 15 -3.68 16.94 -4.38
C TYR A 15 -2.41 17.20 -5.20
N LEU A 16 -1.29 17.44 -4.52
CA LEU A 16 -0.01 17.84 -5.11
C LEU A 16 0.37 17.01 -6.35
N PHE A 17 0.23 15.68 -6.25
CA PHE A 17 0.62 14.77 -7.32
C PHE A 17 -0.30 14.83 -8.54
N SER A 18 -1.59 15.15 -8.35
CA SER A 18 -2.52 15.37 -9.45
C SER A 18 -2.13 16.62 -10.25
N GLU A 19 -1.66 17.66 -9.58
CA GLU A 19 -1.19 18.89 -10.24
C GLU A 19 0.13 18.66 -11.00
N ILE A 20 1.07 17.91 -10.40
CA ILE A 20 2.31 17.51 -11.07
C ILE A 20 2.00 16.72 -12.35
N ALA A 21 1.10 15.74 -12.28
CA ALA A 21 0.70 14.94 -13.44
C ALA A 21 0.13 15.80 -14.57
N LYS A 22 -0.77 16.75 -14.26
CA LYS A 22 -1.34 17.68 -15.25
C LYS A 22 -0.26 18.49 -15.95
N ARG A 23 0.72 19.02 -15.20
CA ARG A 23 1.81 19.84 -15.77
C ARG A 23 2.77 19.02 -16.64
N VAL A 24 3.10 17.80 -16.21
CA VAL A 24 3.95 16.88 -16.98
C VAL A 24 3.30 16.53 -18.31
N GLU A 25 1.99 16.22 -18.33
CA GLU A 25 1.27 15.90 -19.56
C GLU A 25 1.13 17.10 -20.51
N ALA A 26 0.88 18.30 -19.97
CA ALA A 26 0.86 19.53 -20.76
C ALA A 26 2.24 19.79 -21.41
N TYR A 27 3.33 19.61 -20.66
CA TYR A 27 4.69 19.78 -21.16
C TYR A 27 5.02 18.75 -22.25
N LYS A 28 4.66 17.48 -22.04
CA LYS A 28 4.85 16.39 -23.01
C LYS A 28 4.11 16.64 -24.32
N THR A 29 2.88 17.14 -24.24
CA THR A 29 2.07 17.48 -25.43
C THR A 29 2.70 18.63 -26.21
N ALA A 30 3.22 19.65 -25.51
CA ALA A 30 3.87 20.80 -26.14
C ALA A 30 5.28 20.49 -26.67
N ASN A 31 5.94 19.44 -26.17
CA ASN A 31 7.32 19.07 -26.50
C ASN A 31 7.42 17.57 -26.80
N PRO A 32 6.90 17.10 -27.95
CA PRO A 32 6.83 15.66 -28.27
C PRO A 32 8.20 14.98 -28.38
N GLU A 33 9.25 15.74 -28.73
CA GLU A 33 10.64 15.24 -28.84
C GLU A 33 11.38 15.22 -27.49
N ALA A 34 10.79 15.78 -26.42
CA ALA A 34 11.45 15.85 -25.12
C ALA A 34 11.39 14.50 -24.40
N GLU A 35 12.55 13.92 -24.09
CA GLU A 35 12.66 12.74 -23.26
C GLU A 35 12.52 13.12 -21.77
N ILE A 36 11.35 12.83 -21.18
CA ILE A 36 11.06 13.19 -19.79
C ILE A 36 11.57 12.11 -18.83
N ILE A 37 12.55 12.46 -18.00
CA ILE A 37 12.99 11.64 -16.86
C ILE A 37 12.16 12.02 -15.63
N ARG A 38 11.40 11.05 -15.09
CA ARG A 38 10.53 11.26 -13.94
C ARG A 38 11.28 10.98 -12.63
N LEU A 39 11.64 12.06 -11.92
CA LEU A 39 12.29 12.01 -10.59
C LEU A 39 11.39 12.55 -9.45
N GLY A 40 10.07 12.65 -9.70
CA GLY A 40 9.07 13.13 -8.76
C GLY A 40 8.41 12.01 -7.96
N ILE A 41 7.08 11.92 -7.98
CA ILE A 41 6.39 10.71 -7.51
C ILE A 41 6.70 9.57 -8.48
N GLY A 42 7.68 8.77 -8.11
CA GLY A 42 8.17 7.67 -8.91
C GLY A 42 7.41 6.39 -8.59
N ASP A 43 6.95 5.72 -9.64
CA ASP A 43 6.69 4.28 -9.57
C ASP A 43 8.04 3.54 -9.49
N VAL A 44 8.04 2.35 -8.90
CA VAL A 44 9.26 1.56 -8.74
C VAL A 44 9.75 1.03 -10.08
N THR A 45 11.07 0.99 -10.27
CA THR A 45 11.69 0.59 -11.56
C THR A 45 12.27 -0.82 -11.56
N LYS A 46 12.22 -1.51 -10.41
CA LYS A 46 12.77 -2.86 -10.24
C LYS A 46 11.64 -3.87 -10.05
N PRO A 47 11.81 -5.11 -10.55
CA PRO A 47 10.83 -6.16 -10.34
C PRO A 47 10.79 -6.58 -8.85
N LEU A 48 9.71 -7.28 -8.47
CA LEU A 48 9.65 -7.99 -7.20
C LEU A 48 10.78 -9.02 -7.12
N VAL A 49 11.28 -9.23 -5.91
CA VAL A 49 12.32 -10.25 -5.68
C VAL A 49 11.77 -11.65 -5.95
N PRO A 50 12.57 -12.58 -6.53
CA PRO A 50 12.09 -13.90 -6.94
C PRO A 50 11.39 -14.69 -5.82
N GLU A 51 11.88 -14.56 -4.59
CA GLU A 51 11.33 -15.24 -3.41
C GLU A 51 9.91 -14.78 -3.07
N VAL A 52 9.61 -13.49 -3.24
CA VAL A 52 8.25 -12.95 -3.05
C VAL A 52 7.33 -13.47 -4.15
N VAL A 53 7.79 -13.48 -5.40
CA VAL A 53 7.00 -14.01 -6.53
C VAL A 53 6.67 -15.49 -6.31
N LYS A 54 7.66 -16.29 -5.90
CA LYS A 54 7.47 -17.70 -5.59
C LYS A 54 6.46 -17.90 -4.46
N ALA A 55 6.60 -17.19 -3.34
CA ALA A 55 5.68 -17.31 -2.20
C ALA A 55 4.25 -16.92 -2.58
N MET A 56 4.07 -15.91 -3.43
CA MET A 56 2.75 -15.54 -3.95
C MET A 56 2.16 -16.62 -4.85
N HIS A 57 2.95 -17.27 -5.70
CA HIS A 57 2.48 -18.43 -6.47
C HIS A 57 2.07 -19.60 -5.56
N ASP A 58 2.91 -19.95 -4.59
CA ASP A 58 2.61 -21.02 -3.63
C ASP A 58 1.28 -20.74 -2.88
N ALA A 59 1.05 -19.49 -2.48
CA ALA A 59 -0.20 -19.08 -1.83
C ALA A 59 -1.44 -19.16 -2.77
N VAL A 60 -1.28 -18.80 -4.05
CA VAL A 60 -2.35 -18.95 -5.05
C VAL A 60 -2.67 -20.43 -5.29
N ASP A 61 -1.65 -21.28 -5.37
CA ASP A 61 -1.81 -22.72 -5.54
C ASP A 61 -2.50 -23.35 -4.33
N GLU A 62 -2.15 -22.96 -3.09
CA GLU A 62 -2.84 -23.37 -1.86
C GLU A 62 -4.35 -23.06 -1.93
N MET A 63 -4.70 -21.86 -2.41
CA MET A 63 -6.08 -21.40 -2.51
C MET A 63 -6.86 -22.05 -3.67
N SER A 64 -6.17 -22.69 -4.62
CA SER A 64 -6.80 -23.40 -5.74
C SER A 64 -7.35 -24.79 -5.36
N VAL A 65 -6.91 -25.33 -4.22
CA VAL A 65 -7.26 -26.67 -3.76
C VAL A 65 -8.29 -26.59 -2.64
N ALA A 66 -9.46 -27.20 -2.84
CA ALA A 66 -10.57 -27.14 -1.89
C ALA A 66 -10.22 -27.61 -0.46
N ALA A 67 -9.25 -28.53 -0.32
CA ALA A 67 -8.82 -29.04 0.98
C ALA A 67 -7.95 -28.05 1.78
N SER A 68 -7.29 -27.10 1.12
CA SER A 68 -6.39 -26.11 1.73
C SER A 68 -6.90 -24.67 1.61
N PHE A 69 -7.99 -24.45 0.87
CA PHE A 69 -8.63 -23.14 0.75
C PHE A 69 -8.94 -22.51 2.10
N ARG A 70 -8.68 -21.20 2.22
CA ARG A 70 -8.98 -20.39 3.40
C ARG A 70 -10.00 -19.32 3.05
N GLY A 71 -11.02 -19.16 3.90
CA GLY A 71 -12.00 -18.09 3.77
C GLY A 71 -11.45 -16.75 4.27
N TYR A 72 -12.29 -15.97 4.96
CA TYR A 72 -11.83 -14.76 5.63
C TYR A 72 -10.68 -15.08 6.59
N GLY A 73 -9.61 -14.30 6.46
CA GLY A 73 -8.50 -14.33 7.41
C GLY A 73 -8.83 -13.59 8.71
N PRO A 74 -7.95 -13.68 9.71
CA PRO A 74 -8.04 -12.87 10.92
C PRO A 74 -7.90 -11.37 10.57
N GLU A 75 -8.77 -10.53 11.13
CA GLU A 75 -8.82 -9.08 10.82
C GLU A 75 -7.51 -8.35 11.13
N GLN A 76 -6.79 -8.78 12.17
CA GLN A 76 -5.51 -8.19 12.56
C GLN A 76 -4.32 -8.68 11.71
N GLY A 77 -4.52 -9.72 10.89
CA GLY A 77 -3.47 -10.36 10.11
C GLY A 77 -3.09 -11.75 10.62
N TYR A 78 -2.50 -12.55 9.74
CA TYR A 78 -2.08 -13.90 10.07
C TYR A 78 -0.87 -13.92 11.00
N ARG A 79 -0.90 -14.82 11.98
CA ARG A 79 0.14 -14.95 12.99
C ARG A 79 1.53 -15.18 12.41
N PHE A 80 1.65 -15.98 11.35
CA PHE A 80 2.93 -16.24 10.69
C PHE A 80 3.60 -14.97 10.15
N LEU A 81 2.83 -13.93 9.80
CA LEU A 81 3.37 -12.67 9.31
C LEU A 81 3.69 -11.75 10.49
N ILE A 82 2.78 -11.63 11.45
CA ILE A 82 2.94 -10.80 12.65
C ILE A 82 4.20 -11.21 13.43
N ASP A 83 4.39 -12.51 13.68
CA ASP A 83 5.58 -12.99 14.38
C ASP A 83 6.85 -12.62 13.62
N GLN A 84 6.87 -12.73 12.29
CA GLN A 84 8.04 -12.37 11.49
C GLN A 84 8.31 -10.86 11.51
N ILE A 85 7.27 -10.02 11.53
CA ILE A 85 7.42 -8.57 11.69
C ILE A 85 8.05 -8.26 13.05
N ILE A 86 7.51 -8.81 14.14
CA ILE A 86 8.03 -8.57 15.50
C ILE A 86 9.50 -9.03 15.61
N GLU A 87 9.79 -10.26 15.16
CA GLU A 87 11.13 -10.86 15.29
C GLU A 87 12.20 -10.18 14.42
N ASN A 88 11.85 -9.68 13.23
CA ASN A 88 12.84 -9.16 12.29
C ASN A 88 12.90 -7.62 12.27
N ASP A 89 11.79 -6.93 12.49
CA ASP A 89 11.74 -5.47 12.37
C ASP A 89 11.86 -4.76 13.73
N PHE A 90 11.36 -5.36 14.81
CA PHE A 90 11.26 -4.72 16.13
C PHE A 90 12.26 -5.29 17.16
N ARG A 91 12.30 -6.61 17.35
CA ARG A 91 13.19 -7.26 18.33
C ARG A 91 14.67 -6.89 18.14
N PRO A 92 15.25 -6.82 16.92
CA PRO A 92 16.64 -6.44 16.73
C PRO A 92 16.93 -4.99 17.10
N ARG A 93 15.89 -4.16 17.22
CA ARG A 93 15.95 -2.76 17.67
C ARG A 93 15.73 -2.63 19.18
N GLY A 94 15.58 -3.74 19.91
CA GLY A 94 15.30 -3.75 21.34
C GLY A 94 13.87 -3.33 21.69
N VAL A 95 12.93 -3.43 20.73
CA VAL A 95 11.51 -3.17 20.95
C VAL A 95 10.81 -4.50 21.18
N GLU A 96 10.17 -4.64 22.33
CA GLU A 96 9.30 -5.77 22.66
C GLU A 96 7.87 -5.39 22.31
N LEU A 97 7.21 -6.23 21.50
CA LEU A 97 5.81 -6.10 21.14
C LEU A 97 5.11 -7.44 21.35
N ASP A 98 3.88 -7.38 21.85
CA ASP A 98 2.93 -8.47 21.81
C ASP A 98 2.23 -8.52 20.44
N PHE A 99 1.62 -9.67 20.16
CA PHE A 99 1.03 -9.91 18.84
C PHE A 99 -0.20 -9.06 18.53
N ASP A 100 -0.92 -8.62 19.57
CA ASP A 100 -2.10 -7.77 19.49
C ASP A 100 -1.74 -6.28 19.39
N GLU A 101 -0.45 -5.96 19.36
CA GLU A 101 0.08 -4.60 19.09
C GLU A 101 0.43 -4.39 17.61
N VAL A 102 0.35 -5.44 16.78
CA VAL A 102 0.66 -5.39 15.34
C VAL A 102 -0.58 -5.70 14.51
N PHE A 103 -0.95 -4.76 13.62
CA PHE A 103 -2.10 -4.87 12.74
C PHE A 103 -1.65 -4.82 11.28
N VAL A 104 -1.89 -5.90 10.54
CA VAL A 104 -1.54 -5.99 9.12
C VAL A 104 -2.68 -5.39 8.29
N SER A 105 -2.37 -4.35 7.51
CA SER A 105 -3.32 -3.66 6.64
C SER A 105 -2.95 -3.79 5.16
N ASP A 106 -3.75 -3.18 4.29
CA ASP A 106 -3.46 -3.05 2.85
C ASP A 106 -2.48 -1.91 2.52
N GLY A 107 -2.13 -1.08 3.51
CA GLY A 107 -1.08 -0.09 3.39
C GLY A 107 -1.25 1.12 4.30
N SER A 108 -0.13 1.79 4.57
CA SER A 108 -0.05 2.93 5.49
C SER A 108 -0.96 4.11 5.12
N LYS A 109 -1.30 4.28 3.83
CA LYS A 109 -2.22 5.34 3.40
C LYS A 109 -3.64 5.11 3.91
N SER A 110 -4.12 3.87 3.86
CA SER A 110 -5.43 3.49 4.40
C SER A 110 -5.43 3.67 5.92
N ASP A 111 -4.40 3.19 6.60
CA ASP A 111 -4.26 3.31 8.06
C ASP A 111 -4.27 4.76 8.52
N CYS A 112 -3.45 5.62 7.89
CA CYS A 112 -3.45 7.05 8.22
C CYS A 112 -4.78 7.73 7.91
N GLY A 113 -5.50 7.30 6.86
CA GLY A 113 -6.84 7.80 6.54
C GLY A 113 -7.85 7.48 7.63
N ASN A 114 -7.74 6.31 8.25
CA ASN A 114 -8.64 5.82 9.29
C ASN A 114 -8.38 6.44 10.68
N ILE A 115 -7.23 7.10 10.92
CA ILE A 115 -6.94 7.81 12.18
C ILE A 115 -7.77 9.12 12.30
N GLY A 116 -8.32 9.61 11.19
CA GLY A 116 -9.06 10.88 11.13
C GLY A 116 -10.58 10.79 11.22
N ASP A 117 -11.14 9.57 11.32
CA ASP A 117 -12.57 9.33 11.58
C ASP A 117 -12.87 9.26 13.08
#